data_AF-A0A4P8Y3V1-F1
#
_entry.id   AF-A0A4P8Y3V1-F1
#
_cell.length_a   1.000
_cell.length_b   1.000
_cell.length_c   1.000
_cell.angle_alpha   90.00
_cell.angle_beta   90.00
_cell.angle_gamma   90.00
#
_symmetry.space_group_name_H-M   'P 1'
#
loop_
_entity.id
_entity.type
_entity.pdbx_description
1 polymer ?
#
loop_
_entity_poly.entity_id
_entity_poly.type
_entity_poly.pdbx_seq_one_letter_code
_entity_poly.pdbx_strand_id
1 'polypeptide(L)'
;MYSAYNPCGYCVYKDGKVYSIKSAVDSKIIDVETLAKAIPNTTKIEEPTKPQPTKPVVKTPKISATKVTLKSAQTRTLKVTNGTVKTWSTSSKKIATVSKGKVVALTKGRVRITATLTNGKKLYCYVTVTTSPKLSRTTLNLKKGKTATVKLTGKVANINNKYYNTKVAKIVSKANATSIKVKALKKGTTTLKIRVNGVNVLRLKVKVK
;
A
#
# COMPACT_ATOMS: atom_id res chain seq x y z
N MET A 1 42.15 6.59 20.71
CA MET A 1 42.55 6.98 19.34
C MET A 1 41.39 7.70 18.68
N TYR A 2 41.38 9.03 18.68
CA TYR A 2 40.45 9.82 17.87
C TYR A 2 41.20 10.30 16.63
N SER A 3 40.87 9.73 15.47
CA SER A 3 41.32 10.22 14.17
C SER A 3 40.52 11.48 13.83
N ALA A 4 41.09 12.66 14.13
CA ALA A 4 40.53 13.92 13.69
C ALA A 4 40.75 14.07 12.17
N TYR A 5 39.68 13.85 11.41
CA TYR A 5 39.57 14.26 10.02
C TYR A 5 39.78 15.78 9.97
N ASN A 6 40.94 16.23 9.46
CA ASN A 6 41.27 17.65 9.28
C ASN A 6 40.90 18.04 7.84
N PRO A 7 39.75 18.70 7.60
CA PRO A 7 39.31 19.06 6.26
C PRO A 7 40.01 20.31 5.70
N CYS A 8 40.95 20.88 6.46
CA CYS A 8 41.62 22.13 6.13
C CYS A 8 42.99 21.82 5.55
N GLY A 9 43.25 22.34 4.34
CA GLY A 9 44.56 22.35 3.71
C GLY A 9 45.67 22.90 4.62
N TYR A 10 46.91 22.75 4.16
CA TYR A 10 48.19 23.13 4.77
C TYR A 10 48.13 23.95 6.07
N CYS A 11 48.83 23.53 7.12
CA CYS A 11 48.94 24.24 8.40
C CYS A 11 50.40 24.57 8.74
N VAL A 12 50.63 25.54 9.63
CA VAL A 12 51.96 25.98 10.07
C VAL A 12 52.24 25.45 11.48
N TYR A 13 53.39 24.81 11.68
CA TYR A 13 53.84 24.35 13.00
C TYR A 13 55.01 25.19 13.50
N LYS A 14 54.91 25.75 14.71
CA LYS A 14 55.98 26.49 15.35
C LYS A 14 55.87 26.37 16.87
N ASP A 15 57.00 26.19 17.56
CA ASP A 15 57.11 26.16 19.02
C ASP A 15 56.10 25.21 19.70
N GLY A 16 55.92 24.01 19.13
CA GLY A 16 55.04 22.99 19.70
C GLY A 16 53.55 23.13 19.33
N LYS A 17 53.16 24.19 18.60
CA LYS A 17 51.75 24.53 18.32
C LYS A 17 51.46 24.53 16.81
N VAL A 18 50.23 24.10 16.47
CA VAL A 18 49.70 24.11 15.09
C VAL A 18 48.83 25.35 14.89
N TYR A 19 49.08 26.10 13.83
CA TYR A 19 48.34 27.29 13.44
C TYR A 19 47.66 27.06 12.09
N SER A 20 46.44 27.61 11.92
CA SER A 20 45.88 27.80 10.58
C SER A 20 46.72 28.83 9.81
N ILE A 21 46.76 28.76 8.47
CA ILE A 21 47.53 29.73 7.65
C ILE A 21 47.09 31.16 7.97
N LYS A 22 45.77 31.39 8.06
CA LYS A 22 45.21 32.71 8.37
C LYS A 22 45.70 33.23 9.71
N SER A 23 45.60 32.41 10.77
CA SER A 23 46.06 32.80 12.10
C SER A 23 47.57 33.04 12.15
N ALA A 24 48.35 32.28 11.38
CA ALA A 24 49.80 32.45 11.30
C ALA A 24 50.18 33.77 10.62
N VAL A 25 49.48 34.18 9.56
CA VAL A 25 49.67 35.47 8.89
C VAL A 25 49.24 36.63 9.77
N ASP A 26 48.03 36.56 10.35
CA ASP A 26 47.49 37.62 11.23
C ASP A 26 48.38 37.85 12.46
N SER A 27 49.00 36.78 12.97
CA SER A 27 49.92 36.83 14.11
C SER A 27 51.37 37.08 13.71
N LYS A 28 51.66 37.36 12.43
CA LYS A 28 53.01 37.57 11.87
C LYS A 28 54.01 36.43 12.15
N ILE A 29 53.51 35.20 12.33
CA ILE A 29 54.32 34.00 12.54
C ILE A 29 55.02 33.59 11.24
N ILE A 30 54.39 33.87 10.10
CA ILE A 30 54.91 33.71 8.74
C ILE A 30 54.49 34.93 7.92
N ASP A 31 55.36 35.38 7.02
CA ASP A 31 55.03 36.45 6.08
C ASP A 31 54.43 35.90 4.77
N VAL A 32 53.50 36.66 4.20
CA VAL A 32 52.72 36.29 3.00
C VAL A 32 53.64 36.06 1.80
N GLU A 33 54.74 36.80 1.70
CA GLU A 33 55.70 36.73 0.59
C GLU A 33 56.55 35.45 0.65
N THR A 34 56.77 34.91 1.85
CA THR A 34 57.45 33.62 2.06
C THR A 34 56.53 32.44 1.74
N LEU A 35 55.22 32.60 2.01
CA LEU A 35 54.19 31.61 1.73
C LEU A 35 53.95 31.45 0.22
N ALA A 36 53.97 32.56 -0.53
CA ALA A 36 53.78 32.57 -1.98
C ALA A 36 54.93 31.89 -2.76
N LYS A 37 56.16 31.90 -2.23
CA LYS A 37 57.33 31.25 -2.86
C LYS A 37 57.40 29.73 -2.60
N ALA A 38 56.78 29.25 -1.52
CA ALA A 38 56.85 27.84 -1.11
C ALA A 38 55.74 26.94 -1.69
N ILE A 39 54.74 27.52 -2.38
CA ILE A 39 53.60 26.78 -2.94
C ILE A 39 53.72 26.75 -4.46
N PRO A 40 53.78 25.57 -5.13
CA PRO A 40 53.70 25.51 -6.58
C PRO A 40 52.37 26.08 -7.05
N ASN A 41 52.42 26.99 -8.02
CA ASN A 41 51.32 27.81 -8.53
C ASN A 41 50.28 27.01 -9.36
N THR A 42 49.72 25.96 -8.78
CA THR A 42 48.61 25.17 -9.35
C THR A 42 47.69 24.69 -8.24
N THR A 43 47.06 25.62 -7.53
CA THR A 43 45.85 25.29 -6.76
C THR A 43 44.82 26.36 -7.06
N LYS A 44 43.83 26.03 -7.89
CA LYS A 44 42.67 26.88 -8.12
C LYS A 44 41.88 26.88 -6.80
N ILE A 45 42.04 27.93 -6.01
CA ILE A 45 41.24 28.12 -4.79
C ILE A 45 39.85 28.52 -5.27
N GLU A 46 38.93 27.57 -5.34
CA GLU A 46 37.51 27.90 -5.45
C GLU A 46 37.12 28.62 -4.15
N GLU A 47 36.76 29.90 -4.29
CA GLU A 47 36.21 30.71 -3.21
C GLU A 47 35.06 29.93 -2.55
N PRO A 48 34.97 29.86 -1.21
CA PRO A 48 33.88 29.15 -0.56
C PRO A 48 32.55 29.75 -1.03
N THR A 49 31.81 29.01 -1.85
CA THR A 49 30.49 29.45 -2.32
C THR A 49 29.64 29.70 -1.08
N LYS A 50 29.29 30.98 -0.85
CA LYS A 50 28.32 31.42 0.16
C LYS A 50 27.14 30.44 0.16
N PRO A 51 26.72 29.87 1.30
CA PRO A 51 25.60 28.93 1.31
C PRO A 51 24.39 29.61 0.67
N GLN A 52 24.03 29.11 -0.51
CA GLN A 52 22.85 29.56 -1.22
C GLN A 52 21.64 29.23 -0.34
N PRO A 53 20.73 30.19 -0.06
CA PRO A 53 19.55 29.92 0.76
C PRO A 53 18.81 28.72 0.18
N THR A 54 18.78 27.61 0.92
CA THR A 54 18.04 26.41 0.50
C THR A 54 16.56 26.77 0.46
N LYS A 55 15.99 26.85 -0.74
CA LYS A 55 14.54 26.97 -0.93
C LYS A 55 13.85 25.93 -0.03
N PRO A 56 12.86 26.30 0.79
CA PRO A 56 12.20 25.35 1.69
C PRO A 56 11.77 24.13 0.88
N VAL A 57 12.27 22.94 1.26
CA VAL A 57 11.93 21.68 0.58
C VAL A 57 10.46 21.40 0.84
N VAL A 58 9.59 21.87 -0.07
CA VAL A 58 8.15 21.64 0.02
C VAL A 58 7.91 20.15 -0.17
N LYS A 59 7.67 19.45 0.95
CA LYS A 59 7.41 18.01 0.94
C LYS A 59 6.15 17.71 0.12
N THR A 60 6.29 17.02 -1.00
CA THR A 60 5.17 16.68 -1.87
C THR A 60 4.32 15.54 -1.27
N PRO A 61 2.98 15.61 -1.35
CA PRO A 61 2.11 14.52 -0.91
C PRO A 61 2.40 13.21 -1.65
N LYS A 62 2.47 12.10 -0.91
CA LYS A 62 2.75 10.76 -1.48
C LYS A 62 1.82 9.71 -0.90
N ILE A 63 1.31 8.82 -1.76
CA ILE A 63 0.53 7.66 -1.36
C ILE A 63 1.43 6.44 -1.20
N SER A 64 1.16 5.63 -0.19
CA SER A 64 1.96 4.44 0.18
C SER A 64 2.15 3.39 -0.93
N ALA A 65 1.25 3.34 -1.92
CA ALA A 65 1.36 2.45 -3.07
C ALA A 65 0.54 3.01 -4.24
N THR A 66 1.11 2.96 -5.45
CA THR A 66 0.43 3.35 -6.70
C THR A 66 -0.17 2.15 -7.45
N LYS A 67 0.28 0.93 -7.15
CA LYS A 67 -0.26 -0.34 -7.67
C LYS A 67 -0.34 -1.36 -6.54
N VAL A 68 -1.43 -2.13 -6.50
CA VAL A 68 -1.65 -3.21 -5.52
C VAL A 68 -2.35 -4.37 -6.19
N THR A 69 -1.92 -5.59 -5.88
CA THR A 69 -2.58 -6.83 -6.31
C THR A 69 -3.15 -7.56 -5.10
N LEU A 70 -4.45 -7.90 -5.13
CA LEU A 70 -5.15 -8.58 -4.05
C LEU A 70 -5.94 -9.79 -4.57
N LYS A 71 -6.13 -10.79 -3.72
CA LYS A 71 -7.16 -11.82 -3.88
C LYS A 71 -8.48 -11.31 -3.28
N SER A 72 -9.62 -11.84 -3.74
CA SER A 72 -10.92 -11.54 -3.14
C SER A 72 -10.90 -11.81 -1.63
N ALA A 73 -11.61 -10.96 -0.87
CA ALA A 73 -11.62 -10.88 0.60
C ALA A 73 -10.38 -10.29 1.28
N GLN A 74 -9.27 -10.10 0.57
CA GLN A 74 -8.11 -9.42 1.15
C GLN A 74 -8.35 -7.92 1.28
N THR A 75 -7.59 -7.32 2.20
CA THR A 75 -7.63 -5.87 2.44
C THR A 75 -6.23 -5.28 2.38
N ARG A 76 -6.15 -3.99 2.04
CA ARG A 76 -4.91 -3.21 2.07
C ARG A 76 -5.23 -1.80 2.53
N THR A 77 -4.48 -1.29 3.50
CA THR A 77 -4.59 0.10 3.92
C THR A 77 -3.61 0.96 3.13
N LEU A 78 -4.14 1.98 2.47
CA LEU A 78 -3.37 3.03 1.80
C LEU A 78 -3.22 4.21 2.75
N LYS A 79 -1.97 4.65 2.95
CA LYS A 79 -1.63 5.84 3.73
C LYS A 79 -1.18 6.96 2.79
N VAL A 80 -1.46 8.20 3.16
CA VAL A 80 -0.90 9.40 2.51
C VAL A 80 0.05 10.07 3.49
N THR A 81 1.20 10.49 2.99
CA THR A 81 2.23 11.24 3.72
C THR A 81 2.34 12.64 3.11
N ASN A 82 2.78 13.61 3.91
CA ASN A 82 2.92 15.02 3.50
C ASN A 82 1.61 15.61 2.93
N GLY A 83 0.46 15.19 3.45
CA GLY A 83 -0.85 15.68 3.04
C GLY A 83 -2.00 15.02 3.81
N THR A 84 -3.11 15.74 3.92
CA THR A 84 -4.32 15.29 4.62
C THR A 84 -5.38 14.87 3.62
N VAL A 85 -5.93 13.66 3.75
CA VAL A 85 -6.97 13.15 2.83
C VAL A 85 -8.34 13.65 3.28
N LYS A 86 -9.04 14.35 2.39
CA LYS A 86 -10.44 14.76 2.56
C LYS A 86 -11.39 13.62 2.23
N THR A 87 -11.22 12.97 1.08
CA THR A 87 -12.10 11.88 0.64
C THR A 87 -11.34 10.75 -0.04
N TRP A 88 -11.88 9.54 0.12
CA TRP A 88 -11.47 8.36 -0.63
C TRP A 88 -12.60 7.95 -1.59
N SER A 89 -12.25 7.60 -2.82
CA SER A 89 -13.21 7.08 -3.79
C SER A 89 -12.63 5.92 -4.60
N THR A 90 -13.52 5.14 -5.21
CA THR A 90 -13.19 4.02 -6.08
C THR A 90 -13.96 4.20 -7.39
N SER A 91 -13.32 3.89 -8.51
CA SER A 91 -13.97 3.90 -9.82
C SER A 91 -15.01 2.77 -9.99
N SER A 92 -14.95 1.72 -9.17
CA SER A 92 -15.94 0.64 -9.18
C SER A 92 -16.08 -0.02 -7.81
N LYS A 93 -17.16 0.33 -7.10
CA LYS A 93 -17.56 -0.31 -5.84
C LYS A 93 -17.91 -1.80 -6.02
N LYS A 94 -18.09 -2.28 -7.26
CA LYS A 94 -18.32 -3.70 -7.55
C LYS A 94 -17.04 -4.55 -7.44
N ILE A 95 -15.87 -3.94 -7.69
CA ILE A 95 -14.56 -4.61 -7.70
C ILE A 95 -13.86 -4.47 -6.34
N ALA A 96 -13.75 -3.24 -5.84
CA ALA A 96 -13.21 -2.98 -4.51
C ALA A 96 -13.85 -1.73 -3.89
N THR A 97 -14.02 -1.74 -2.57
CA THR A 97 -14.44 -0.59 -1.78
C THR A 97 -13.25 0.01 -1.06
N VAL A 98 -13.35 1.29 -0.70
CA VAL A 98 -12.37 1.98 0.14
C VAL A 98 -13.10 2.79 1.18
N SER A 99 -12.65 2.72 2.44
CA SER A 99 -13.14 3.58 3.52
C SER A 99 -11.96 3.92 4.43
N LYS A 100 -11.74 5.22 4.67
CA LYS A 100 -10.61 5.72 5.49
C LYS A 100 -9.26 5.08 5.07
N GLY A 101 -9.01 4.98 3.76
CA GLY A 101 -7.80 4.36 3.20
C GLY A 101 -7.77 2.82 3.23
N LYS A 102 -8.68 2.15 3.94
CA LYS A 102 -8.78 0.69 3.94
C LYS A 102 -9.52 0.23 2.69
N VAL A 103 -8.78 -0.40 1.78
CA VAL A 103 -9.30 -1.03 0.56
C VAL A 103 -9.72 -2.47 0.86
N VAL A 104 -10.90 -2.87 0.40
CA VAL A 104 -11.42 -4.25 0.51
C VAL A 104 -11.70 -4.79 -0.89
N ALA A 105 -11.05 -5.90 -1.26
CA ALA A 105 -11.22 -6.55 -2.56
C ALA A 105 -12.47 -7.45 -2.58
N LEU A 106 -13.40 -7.20 -3.51
CA LEU A 106 -14.67 -7.92 -3.58
C LEU A 106 -14.69 -9.01 -4.65
N THR A 107 -14.24 -8.70 -5.86
CA THR A 107 -14.28 -9.62 -7.01
C THR A 107 -13.19 -9.32 -8.02
N LYS A 108 -12.86 -10.29 -8.90
CA LYS A 108 -11.84 -10.14 -9.93
C LYS A 108 -12.11 -8.92 -10.80
N GLY A 109 -11.08 -8.12 -11.04
CA GLY A 109 -11.17 -6.92 -11.85
C GLY A 109 -10.09 -5.90 -11.50
N ARG A 110 -10.04 -4.79 -12.25
CA ARG A 110 -9.10 -3.68 -12.02
C ARG A 110 -9.88 -2.43 -11.67
N VAL A 111 -9.40 -1.67 -10.70
CA VAL A 111 -10.07 -0.45 -10.23
C VAL A 111 -9.06 0.58 -9.75
N ARG A 112 -9.34 1.85 -10.04
CA ARG A 112 -8.58 2.99 -9.52
C ARG A 112 -9.21 3.48 -8.22
N ILE A 113 -8.40 3.52 -7.16
CA ILE A 113 -8.68 4.19 -5.90
C ILE A 113 -8.09 5.61 -5.96
N THR A 114 -8.86 6.60 -5.51
CA THR A 114 -8.45 8.01 -5.49
C THR A 114 -8.50 8.54 -4.07
N ALA A 115 -7.40 9.15 -3.62
CA ALA A 115 -7.36 9.97 -2.41
C ALA A 115 -7.38 11.44 -2.83
N THR A 116 -8.43 12.17 -2.47
CA THR A 116 -8.53 13.61 -2.69
C THR A 116 -8.07 14.31 -1.41
N LEU A 117 -7.04 15.14 -1.52
CA LEU A 117 -6.48 15.88 -0.39
C LEU A 117 -7.30 17.13 -0.10
N THR A 118 -7.11 17.71 1.09
CA THR A 118 -7.78 18.96 1.50
C THR A 118 -7.48 20.14 0.58
N ASN A 119 -6.27 20.18 -0.01
CA ASN A 119 -5.85 21.17 -1.01
C ASN A 119 -6.28 20.84 -2.45
N GLY A 120 -7.19 19.89 -2.65
CA GLY A 120 -7.72 19.52 -3.98
C GLY A 120 -6.83 18.59 -4.81
N LYS A 121 -5.54 18.41 -4.45
CA LYS A 121 -4.65 17.47 -5.14
C LYS A 121 -5.18 16.03 -5.01
N LYS A 122 -4.97 15.21 -6.05
CA LYS A 122 -5.42 13.82 -6.10
C LYS A 122 -4.23 12.88 -6.20
N LEU A 123 -4.28 11.81 -5.41
CA LEU A 123 -3.34 10.69 -5.49
C LEU A 123 -4.09 9.43 -5.89
N TYR A 124 -3.43 8.57 -6.68
CA TYR A 124 -4.07 7.40 -7.28
C TYR A 124 -3.37 6.10 -6.91
N CYS A 125 -4.16 5.05 -6.76
CA CYS A 125 -3.69 3.68 -6.61
C CYS A 125 -4.51 2.74 -7.50
N TYR A 126 -3.84 1.97 -8.34
CA TYR A 126 -4.46 0.96 -9.21
C TYR A 126 -4.48 -0.39 -8.51
N VAL A 127 -5.67 -0.87 -8.20
CA VAL A 127 -5.88 -2.15 -7.53
C VAL A 127 -6.30 -3.19 -8.55
N THR A 128 -5.59 -4.31 -8.59
CA THR A 128 -5.92 -5.49 -9.40
C THR A 128 -6.36 -6.61 -8.47
N VAL A 129 -7.62 -7.03 -8.58
CA VAL A 129 -8.14 -8.18 -7.86
C VAL A 129 -8.06 -9.41 -8.78
N THR A 130 -7.35 -10.45 -8.34
CA THR A 130 -7.02 -11.60 -9.20
C THR A 130 -8.02 -12.75 -9.12
N THR A 131 -8.79 -12.83 -8.03
CA THR A 131 -9.75 -13.92 -7.80
C THR A 131 -11.15 -13.39 -7.52
N SER A 132 -12.15 -14.23 -7.75
CA SER A 132 -13.54 -13.99 -7.37
C SER A 132 -13.98 -15.00 -6.30
N PRO A 133 -15.05 -14.70 -5.54
CA PRO A 133 -15.65 -15.68 -4.64
C PRO A 133 -16.05 -16.94 -5.40
N LYS A 134 -15.83 -18.13 -4.80
CA LYS A 134 -16.13 -19.41 -5.45
C LYS A 134 -16.59 -20.46 -4.44
N LEU A 135 -17.44 -21.37 -4.91
CA LEU A 135 -17.81 -22.59 -4.19
C LEU A 135 -16.79 -23.70 -4.50
N SER A 136 -16.53 -24.58 -3.53
CA SER A 136 -15.67 -25.74 -3.74
C SER A 136 -16.25 -26.77 -4.72
N ARG A 137 -17.57 -26.73 -4.92
CA ARG A 137 -18.30 -27.51 -5.93
C ARG A 137 -19.58 -26.78 -6.32
N THR A 138 -20.03 -26.98 -7.55
CA THR A 138 -21.21 -26.31 -8.12
C THR A 138 -22.43 -27.22 -8.26
N THR A 139 -22.27 -28.52 -7.95
CA THR A 139 -23.36 -29.50 -7.95
C THR A 139 -23.35 -30.34 -6.68
N LEU A 140 -24.54 -30.65 -6.17
CA LEU A 140 -24.78 -31.60 -5.09
C LEU A 140 -25.79 -32.66 -5.53
N ASN A 141 -25.55 -33.90 -5.14
CA ASN A 141 -26.50 -35.00 -5.25
C ASN A 141 -26.82 -35.48 -3.85
N LEU A 142 -28.08 -35.40 -3.43
CA LEU A 142 -28.49 -35.71 -2.06
C LEU A 142 -29.76 -36.56 -2.06
N LYS A 143 -29.90 -37.44 -1.08
CA LYS A 143 -31.19 -38.07 -0.76
C LYS A 143 -32.07 -37.07 0.00
N LYS A 144 -33.39 -37.13 -0.19
CA LYS A 144 -34.36 -36.32 0.57
C LYS A 144 -34.05 -36.34 2.09
N GLY A 145 -34.13 -35.18 2.74
CA GLY A 145 -33.89 -35.02 4.19
C GLY A 145 -32.42 -34.88 4.59
N LYS A 146 -31.46 -35.34 3.76
CA LYS A 146 -30.03 -35.25 4.07
C LYS A 146 -29.47 -33.83 3.84
N THR A 147 -28.31 -33.59 4.43
CA THR A 147 -27.58 -32.33 4.29
C THR A 147 -26.19 -32.53 3.72
N ALA A 148 -25.66 -31.52 3.02
CA ALA A 148 -24.25 -31.46 2.66
C ALA A 148 -23.69 -30.06 2.85
N THR A 149 -22.38 -29.99 3.06
CA THR A 149 -21.64 -28.74 3.20
C THR A 149 -20.81 -28.47 1.95
N VAL A 150 -20.74 -27.20 1.54
CA VAL A 150 -19.92 -26.69 0.44
C VAL A 150 -19.08 -25.53 0.97
N LYS A 151 -17.76 -25.55 0.73
CA LYS A 151 -16.88 -24.44 1.15
C LYS A 151 -17.06 -23.26 0.21
N LEU A 152 -17.14 -22.06 0.77
CA LEU A 152 -17.18 -20.77 0.09
C LEU A 152 -15.87 -20.03 0.38
N THR A 153 -15.13 -19.71 -0.67
CA THR A 153 -13.88 -18.95 -0.59
C THR A 153 -14.03 -17.57 -1.22
N GLY A 154 -13.16 -16.62 -0.87
CA GLY A 154 -13.24 -15.22 -1.34
C GLY A 154 -14.37 -14.41 -0.69
N LYS A 155 -14.91 -14.85 0.44
CA LYS A 155 -15.92 -14.10 1.20
C LYS A 155 -15.26 -13.08 2.12
N VAL A 156 -15.70 -11.82 2.06
CA VAL A 156 -15.35 -10.78 3.03
C VAL A 156 -16.08 -11.05 4.35
N ALA A 157 -15.34 -11.04 5.47
CA ALA A 157 -15.85 -11.42 6.80
C ALA A 157 -17.10 -10.64 7.22
N ASN A 158 -17.09 -9.31 7.04
CA ASN A 158 -18.14 -8.42 7.56
C ASN A 158 -19.26 -8.13 6.54
N ILE A 159 -19.36 -8.91 5.46
CA ILE A 159 -20.43 -8.76 4.48
C ILE A 159 -21.26 -10.03 4.48
N ASN A 160 -22.53 -9.95 4.87
CA ASN A 160 -23.44 -11.10 4.87
C ASN A 160 -23.74 -11.61 3.45
N ASN A 161 -23.81 -12.93 3.29
CA ASN A 161 -24.30 -13.56 2.08
C ASN A 161 -25.82 -13.44 2.03
N LYS A 162 -26.38 -13.28 0.83
CA LYS A 162 -27.83 -13.39 0.61
C LYS A 162 -28.12 -14.71 -0.10
N TYR A 163 -28.90 -15.57 0.55
CA TYR A 163 -29.29 -16.87 0.02
C TYR A 163 -30.66 -16.78 -0.65
N TYR A 164 -30.78 -17.42 -1.80
CA TYR A 164 -32.03 -17.56 -2.52
C TYR A 164 -32.33 -19.05 -2.60
N ASN A 165 -33.20 -19.49 -1.68
CA ASN A 165 -33.58 -20.89 -1.52
C ASN A 165 -34.73 -21.26 -2.47
N THR A 166 -35.01 -22.56 -2.57
CA THR A 166 -36.17 -23.06 -3.32
C THR A 166 -36.95 -24.06 -2.48
N LYS A 167 -38.10 -24.51 -2.97
CA LYS A 167 -38.90 -25.56 -2.33
C LYS A 167 -38.21 -26.93 -2.36
N VAL A 168 -37.24 -27.13 -3.25
CA VAL A 168 -36.52 -28.42 -3.44
C VAL A 168 -35.35 -28.55 -2.48
N ALA A 169 -34.61 -27.46 -2.23
CA ALA A 169 -33.49 -27.44 -1.29
C ALA A 169 -33.32 -26.05 -0.67
N LYS A 170 -32.77 -26.00 0.55
CA LYS A 170 -32.50 -24.74 1.25
C LYS A 170 -31.11 -24.71 1.87
N ILE A 171 -30.49 -23.53 1.87
CA ILE A 171 -29.32 -23.20 2.67
C ILE A 171 -29.79 -22.92 4.10
N VAL A 172 -29.16 -23.59 5.07
CA VAL A 172 -29.50 -23.50 6.51
C VAL A 172 -28.35 -22.94 7.36
N SER A 173 -27.17 -22.71 6.77
CA SER A 173 -26.07 -22.02 7.45
C SER A 173 -26.35 -20.53 7.63
N LYS A 174 -25.70 -19.89 8.61
CA LYS A 174 -25.77 -18.44 8.85
C LYS A 174 -25.31 -17.63 7.61
N ALA A 175 -25.78 -16.38 7.50
CA ALA A 175 -25.47 -15.50 6.37
C ALA A 175 -23.98 -15.13 6.28
N ASN A 176 -23.25 -15.10 7.40
CA ASN A 176 -21.81 -14.84 7.43
C ASN A 176 -20.95 -16.11 7.24
N ALA A 177 -21.54 -17.27 6.96
CA ALA A 177 -20.79 -18.51 6.85
C ALA A 177 -19.84 -18.57 5.62
N THR A 178 -18.67 -19.17 5.82
CA THR A 178 -17.72 -19.61 4.78
C THR A 178 -17.89 -21.09 4.42
N SER A 179 -18.75 -21.80 5.15
CA SER A 179 -19.17 -23.17 4.86
C SER A 179 -20.68 -23.20 4.76
N ILE A 180 -21.19 -23.44 3.56
CA ILE A 180 -22.63 -23.40 3.25
C ILE A 180 -23.23 -24.78 3.49
N LYS A 181 -24.13 -24.89 4.47
CA LYS A 181 -24.89 -26.13 4.75
C LYS A 181 -26.19 -26.10 3.98
N VAL A 182 -26.41 -27.11 3.13
CA VAL A 182 -27.59 -27.27 2.28
C VAL A 182 -28.41 -28.48 2.76
N LYS A 183 -29.72 -28.31 2.92
CA LYS A 183 -30.68 -29.38 3.25
C LYS A 183 -31.55 -29.69 2.03
N ALA A 184 -31.65 -30.97 1.67
CA ALA A 184 -32.54 -31.47 0.64
C ALA A 184 -33.96 -31.66 1.19
N LEU A 185 -34.98 -31.10 0.52
CA LEU A 185 -36.36 -31.04 1.04
C LEU A 185 -37.35 -31.88 0.21
N LYS A 186 -37.34 -31.70 -1.12
CA LYS A 186 -38.25 -32.37 -2.04
C LYS A 186 -37.46 -33.00 -3.18
N LYS A 187 -37.89 -34.16 -3.68
CA LYS A 187 -37.34 -34.80 -4.89
C LYS A 187 -37.40 -33.82 -6.07
N GLY A 188 -36.35 -33.77 -6.88
CA GLY A 188 -36.26 -32.89 -8.03
C GLY A 188 -34.90 -32.20 -8.16
N THR A 189 -34.74 -31.39 -9.20
CA THR A 189 -33.51 -30.62 -9.46
C THR A 189 -33.78 -29.13 -9.31
N THR A 190 -32.87 -28.42 -8.64
CA THR A 190 -32.98 -26.98 -8.42
C THR A 190 -31.62 -26.29 -8.47
N THR A 191 -31.61 -24.97 -8.57
CA THR A 191 -30.40 -24.15 -8.45
C THR A 191 -30.60 -23.13 -7.35
N LEU A 192 -29.79 -23.21 -6.30
CA LEU A 192 -29.72 -22.20 -5.24
C LEU A 192 -28.81 -21.07 -5.70
N LYS A 193 -29.19 -19.82 -5.43
CA LYS A 193 -28.33 -18.66 -5.72
C LYS A 193 -27.76 -18.12 -4.40
N ILE A 194 -26.49 -17.74 -4.42
CA ILE A 194 -25.77 -17.19 -3.28
C ILE A 194 -25.13 -15.88 -3.71
N ARG A 195 -25.66 -14.75 -3.23
CA ARG A 195 -25.01 -13.45 -3.44
C ARG A 195 -23.92 -13.25 -2.38
N VAL A 196 -22.67 -13.10 -2.82
CA VAL A 196 -21.47 -12.98 -1.99
C VAL A 196 -20.83 -11.61 -2.20
N ASN A 197 -20.31 -11.02 -1.11
CA ASN A 197 -19.69 -9.69 -1.08
C ASN A 197 -20.60 -8.57 -1.62
N GLY A 198 -21.92 -8.78 -1.63
CA GLY A 198 -22.90 -7.84 -2.20
C GLY A 198 -22.87 -7.72 -3.73
N VAL A 199 -22.01 -8.45 -4.44
CA VAL A 199 -21.76 -8.22 -5.88
C VAL A 199 -21.83 -9.49 -6.73
N ASN A 200 -21.25 -10.61 -6.29
CA ASN A 200 -21.23 -11.85 -7.09
C ASN A 200 -22.43 -12.72 -6.76
N VAL A 201 -23.02 -13.38 -7.75
CA VAL A 201 -24.06 -14.40 -7.54
C VAL A 201 -23.54 -15.76 -7.99
N LEU A 202 -23.24 -16.62 -7.02
CA LEU A 202 -22.84 -18.01 -7.25
C LEU A 202 -24.09 -18.89 -7.39
N ARG A 203 -24.00 -19.91 -8.23
CA ARG A 203 -25.09 -20.86 -8.51
C ARG A 203 -24.66 -22.25 -8.07
N LEU A 204 -25.51 -22.90 -7.27
CA LEU A 204 -25.30 -24.26 -6.79
C LEU A 204 -26.47 -25.14 -7.23
N LYS A 205 -26.20 -26.05 -8.17
CA LYS A 205 -27.15 -27.06 -8.62
C LYS A 205 -27.31 -28.12 -7.53
N VAL A 206 -28.55 -28.49 -7.20
CA VAL A 206 -28.86 -29.54 -6.23
C VAL A 206 -29.84 -30.51 -6.88
N LYS A 207 -29.44 -31.76 -7.00
CA LYS A 207 -30.28 -32.88 -7.42
C LYS A 207 -30.67 -33.68 -6.18
N VAL A 208 -31.97 -33.72 -5.89
CA VAL A 208 -32.53 -34.48 -4.77
C VAL A 208 -33.17 -35.74 -5.32
N LYS A 209 -32.62 -36.88 -4.91
CA LYS A 209 -33.15 -38.22 -5.20
C LYS A 209 -34.11 -38.66 -4.09
#